data_AF-K1Y9C4-F1
#
_entry.id   AF-K1Y9C4-F1
#
_cell.length_a   1.000
_cell.length_b   1.000
_cell.length_c   1.000
_cell.angle_alpha   90.00
_cell.angle_beta   90.00
_cell.angle_gamma   90.00
#
_symmetry.space_group_name_H-M   'P 1'
#
loop_
_entity.id
_entity.type
_entity.pdbx_description
1 polymer ?
#
loop_
_entity_poly.entity_id
_entity_poly.type
_entity_poly.pdbx_seq_one_letter_code
_entity_poly.pdbx_strand_id
1 'polypeptide(L)' 'MQEKVFDHMVALKNGIMVPVPIADAIKRRKKVDFSSDKIRTARDIGICLGDKEPGVE' A
#
# COMPACT_ATOMS: atom_id res chain seq x y z
N MET A 1 -30.77 -11.91 -1.25
CA MET A 1 -29.90 -13.05 -0.93
C MET A 1 -28.51 -12.49 -0.60
N GLN A 2 -27.89 -12.89 0.51
CA GLN A 2 -26.51 -12.51 0.82
C GLN A 2 -25.55 -13.53 0.18
N GLU A 3 -24.52 -13.03 -0.48
CA GLU A 3 -23.44 -13.85 -1.03
C GLU A 3 -22.55 -14.37 0.10
N LYS A 4 -22.42 -15.70 0.21
CA LYS A 4 -21.61 -16.38 1.24
C LYS A 4 -20.16 -16.55 0.76
N VAL A 5 -19.45 -15.43 0.62
CA VAL A 5 -18.05 -15.42 0.17
C VAL A 5 -17.14 -15.51 1.40
N PHE A 6 -16.51 -16.66 1.59
CA PHE A 6 -15.57 -16.94 2.69
C PHE A 6 -14.11 -16.81 2.22
N ASP A 7 -13.16 -16.73 3.15
CA ASP A 7 -11.72 -16.60 2.88
C ASP A 7 -11.33 -15.36 2.04
N HIS A 8 -12.18 -14.33 2.07
CA HIS A 8 -11.94 -13.03 1.41
C HIS A 8 -11.90 -11.90 2.42
N MET A 9 -11.06 -10.90 2.14
CA MET A 9 -11.13 -9.56 2.74
C MET A 9 -11.80 -8.59 1.78
N VAL A 10 -12.31 -7.48 2.31
CA VAL A 10 -12.80 -6.36 1.48
C VAL A 10 -11.69 -5.34 1.32
N ALA A 11 -11.39 -4.97 0.07
CA ALA A 11 -10.42 -3.93 -0.26
C ALA A 11 -11.08 -2.79 -1.02
N LEU A 12 -10.57 -1.57 -0.82
CA LEU A 12 -10.93 -0.42 -1.66
C LEU A 12 -10.00 -0.35 -2.87
N LYS A 13 -10.56 -0.53 -4.08
CA LYS A 13 -9.84 -0.43 -5.34
C LYS A 13 -10.53 0.59 -6.24
N ASN A 14 -9.82 1.67 -6.56
CA ASN A 14 -10.33 2.76 -7.41
C ASN A 14 -11.70 3.30 -6.95
N GLY A 15 -11.87 3.48 -5.63
CA GLY A 15 -13.12 3.97 -5.05
C GLY A 15 -14.24 2.94 -4.90
N ILE A 16 -14.01 1.68 -5.29
CA ILE A 16 -15.01 0.60 -5.23
C ILE A 16 -14.57 -0.45 -4.20
N MET A 17 -15.50 -0.90 -3.36
CA MET A 17 -15.28 -2.03 -2.45
C MET A 17 -15.32 -3.34 -3.23
N VAL A 18 -14.25 -4.13 -3.16
CA VAL A 18 -14.13 -5.41 -3.88
C VAL A 18 -13.69 -6.53 -2.92
N PRO A 19 -14.23 -7.76 -3.09
CA PRO A 19 -13.72 -8.92 -2.37
C PRO A 19 -12.36 -9.34 -2.93
N VAL A 20 -11.42 -9.69 -2.07
CA VAL A 20 -10.06 -10.15 -2.42
C VAL A 20 -9.73 -11.39 -1.60
N PRO A 21 -9.29 -12.50 -2.22
CA PRO A 21 -8.86 -13.68 -1.48
C PRO A 21 -7.77 -13.35 -0.46
N ILE A 22 -7.91 -13.87 0.77
CA ILE A 22 -6.94 -13.62 1.86
C ILE A 22 -5.53 -14.06 1.42
N ALA A 23 -5.42 -15.22 0.76
CA ALA A 23 -4.16 -15.75 0.26
C ALA A 23 -3.43 -14.76 -0.67
N ASP A 24 -4.16 -14.04 -1.53
CA ASP A 24 -3.57 -13.04 -2.42
C ASP A 24 -3.20 -11.77 -1.68
N ALA A 25 -4.04 -11.34 -0.74
CA ALA A 25 -3.81 -10.12 0.04
C ALA A 25 -2.55 -10.21 0.93
N ILE A 26 -2.22 -11.42 1.44
CA ILE A 26 -1.04 -11.63 2.28
C ILE A 26 0.21 -12.07 1.50
N LYS A 27 0.07 -12.36 0.19
CA LYS A 27 1.15 -12.89 -0.64
C LYS A 27 2.39 -11.98 -0.68
N ARG A 28 2.19 -10.67 -0.59
CA ARG A 28 3.26 -9.68 -0.55
C ARG A 28 2.88 -8.52 0.36
N ARG A 29 3.87 -7.99 1.07
CA ARG A 29 3.69 -6.76 1.84
C ARG A 29 3.51 -5.58 0.88
N LYS A 30 2.40 -4.87 0.98
CA LYS A 30 2.19 -3.60 0.28
C LYS A 30 3.16 -2.57 0.85
N LYS A 31 4.10 -2.12 0.03
CA LYS A 31 5.04 -1.05 0.35
C LYS A 31 4.91 0.05 -0.70
N VAL A 32 5.28 1.26 -0.33
CA VAL A 32 5.48 2.36 -1.28
C VAL A 32 6.90 2.26 -1.81
N ASP A 33 7.08 2.44 -3.11
CA ASP A 33 8.41 2.50 -3.71
C ASP A 33 9.13 3.80 -3.29
N PHE A 34 10.37 3.67 -2.83
CA PHE A 34 11.19 4.79 -2.37
C PHE A 34 11.56 5.75 -3.50
N SER A 35 11.60 5.28 -4.75
CA SER A 35 11.78 6.16 -5.92
C SER A 35 10.48 6.79 -6.43
N SER A 36 9.33 6.52 -5.81
CA SER A 36 8.05 7.07 -6.27
C SER A 36 7.91 8.56 -5.97
N ASP A 37 7.12 9.25 -6.81
CA ASP A 37 6.81 10.67 -6.62
C ASP A 37 6.23 10.98 -5.24
N LYS A 38 5.51 10.04 -4.63
CA LYS A 38 4.91 10.21 -3.30
C LYS A 38 5.98 10.43 -2.24
N ILE A 39 7.06 9.66 -2.34
CA ILE A 39 8.19 9.74 -1.41
C ILE A 39 8.98 11.01 -1.67
N ARG A 40 9.22 11.36 -2.94
CA ARG A 40 9.88 12.61 -3.30
C ARG A 40 9.10 13.82 -2.79
N THR A 41 7.80 13.92 -3.09
CA THR A 41 6.96 15.01 -2.60
C THR A 41 6.93 15.08 -1.08
N ALA A 42 6.87 13.95 -0.38
CA ALA A 42 6.91 13.95 1.09
C ALA A 42 8.23 14.56 1.62
N ARG A 43 9.37 14.20 1.04
CA ARG A 43 10.68 14.78 1.40
C ARG A 43 10.77 16.26 1.02
N ASP A 44 10.25 16.64 -0.14
CA ASP A 44 10.26 18.03 -0.63
C ASP A 44 9.49 18.98 0.32
N ILE A 45 8.45 18.49 0.99
CA ILE A 45 7.70 19.24 2.01
C ILE A 45 8.26 19.06 3.44
N GLY A 46 9.41 18.41 3.59
CA GLY A 46 10.14 18.25 4.85
C GLY A 46 9.70 17.08 5.73
N ILE A 47 8.94 16.09 5.21
CA ILE A 47 8.59 14.88 5.97
C ILE A 47 9.80 13.94 6.03
N CYS A 48 10.31 13.72 7.25
CA CYS A 48 11.29 12.67 7.53
C CYS A 48 10.61 11.29 7.59
N LEU A 49 11.09 10.36 6.77
CA LEU A 49 10.54 9.00 6.68
C LEU A 49 11.36 7.97 7.49
N GLY A 50 12.41 8.41 8.18
CA GLY A 50 13.27 7.56 9.01
C GLY A 50 14.06 6.51 8.23
N ASP A 51 14.10 6.61 6.89
CA ASP A 51 14.95 5.80 6.04
C ASP A 51 16.31 6.48 5.85
N LYS A 52 17.33 5.68 5.53
CA LYS A 52 18.65 6.20 5.22
C LYS A 52 18.55 6.91 3.88
N GLU A 53 18.60 8.24 3.87
CA GLU A 53 18.64 8.99 2.62
C GLU A 53 19.83 8.52 1.78
N PRO A 54 19.62 8.06 0.53
CA PRO A 54 20.73 7.68 -0.33
C PRO A 54 21.55 8.93 -0.66
N GLY A 55 22.72 9.07 -0.03
CA GLY A 55 23.66 10.16 -0.30
C GLY A 55 24.01 11.08 0.88
N VAL A 56 23.52 10.79 2.09
CA VAL A 56 23.98 11.45 3.32
C VAL A 56 24.69 10.40 4.18
N GLU A 57 26.03 10.40 4.11
CA GLU A 57 26.90 9.72 5.11
C GLU A 57 27.10 10.58 6.35
#